data_AF-A0A820QU07-F1
#
_entry.id   AF-A0A820QU07-F1
#
_cell.length_a   1.000
_cell.length_b   1.000
_cell.length_c   1.000
_cell.angle_alpha   90.00
_cell.angle_beta   90.00
_cell.angle_gamma   90.00
#
_symmetry.space_group_name_H-M   'P 1'
#
loop_
_entity.id
_entity.type
_entity.pdbx_description
1 polymer ?
#
loop_
_entity_poly.entity_id
_entity_poly.type
_entity_poly.pdbx_seq_one_letter_code
_entity_poly.pdbx_strand_id
1 'polypeptide(L)'
;MLKKQAELKAYYDNFPNIDATTNLTNPDIKKAEEFTKSILNRKPSGRVTEKDTACHVLNKLLGNKDQQCLFYDSASGINLHDASGNLADIGFEDKPFVLKLNSIQGLGGDKSTKTDEDDIKLVEILENFIEQNKSHAIIEDICDRLAKAHGVDKNSIVIKNVFFGTFNVVYTVLNLARTVVTELHKTSQKLKAQFGQFVSAKLHPLLFRPSFDIAFFDARGNKTFSSQSETYQIGPPGRTKTYTTAPGWTRYGLNVLGKSAYVNDDWLHPFQHAGNWYRAFHGTGGAQQIDFRDSNAYSGENTACVDALSSIFQDGFRPARTAAYGPGVYCSPNPVWLEDSRYAGKVELDTAQGKKKFK
;
A
#
# COMPACT_ATOMS: atom_id res chain seq x y z
N MET A 1 17.10 -17.03 9.31
CA MET A 1 17.67 -16.27 8.18
C MET A 1 17.00 -16.62 6.85
N LEU A 2 17.05 -17.86 6.35
CA LEU A 2 16.37 -18.22 5.07
C LEU A 2 14.89 -17.80 5.01
N LYS A 3 14.16 -17.93 6.12
CA LYS A 3 12.78 -17.44 6.25
C LYS A 3 12.67 -15.91 6.06
N LYS A 4 13.47 -15.12 6.79
CA LYS A 4 13.55 -13.64 6.66
C LYS A 4 13.87 -13.24 5.22
N GLN A 5 14.83 -13.91 4.58
CA GLN A 5 15.24 -13.66 3.21
C GLN A 5 14.11 -13.97 2.20
N ALA A 6 13.37 -15.07 2.39
CA ALA A 6 12.20 -15.40 1.58
C ALA A 6 11.07 -14.38 1.75
N GLU A 7 10.83 -13.89 2.97
CA GLU A 7 9.84 -12.85 3.27
C GLU A 7 10.21 -11.52 2.60
N LEU A 8 11.46 -11.07 2.72
CA LEU A 8 11.96 -9.86 2.05
C LEU A 8 11.81 -9.99 0.53
N LYS A 9 12.22 -11.13 -0.03
CA LYS A 9 12.09 -11.40 -1.46
C LYS A 9 10.62 -11.35 -1.91
N ALA A 10 9.71 -12.00 -1.19
CA ALA A 10 8.29 -12.00 -1.51
C ALA A 10 7.68 -10.59 -1.47
N TYR A 11 8.07 -9.77 -0.48
CA TYR A 11 7.59 -8.39 -0.36
C TYR A 11 8.14 -7.50 -1.49
N TYR A 12 9.46 -7.44 -1.68
CA TYR A 12 10.08 -6.54 -2.65
C TYR A 12 9.91 -7.01 -4.10
N ASP A 13 9.67 -8.31 -4.35
CA ASP A 13 9.45 -8.76 -5.71
C ASP A 13 8.14 -8.25 -6.32
N ASN A 14 7.16 -7.91 -5.48
CA ASN A 14 5.91 -7.33 -5.93
C ASN A 14 6.06 -5.87 -6.40
N PHE A 15 7.18 -5.20 -6.12
CA PHE A 15 7.37 -3.81 -6.50
C PHE A 15 7.44 -3.64 -8.04
N PRO A 16 6.83 -2.60 -8.59
CA PRO A 16 6.86 -2.36 -10.02
C PRO A 16 8.25 -1.93 -10.49
N ASN A 17 8.61 -2.34 -11.70
CA ASN A 17 9.84 -1.93 -12.35
C ASN A 17 9.77 -0.43 -12.72
N ILE A 18 10.88 0.30 -12.52
CA ILE A 18 10.97 1.73 -12.83
C ILE A 18 10.64 2.01 -14.31
N ASP A 19 11.18 1.22 -15.23
CA ASP A 19 10.99 1.41 -16.66
C ASP A 19 9.53 1.18 -17.07
N ALA A 20 8.88 0.16 -16.50
CA ALA A 20 7.46 -0.11 -16.78
C ALA A 20 6.56 1.02 -16.25
N THR A 21 6.87 1.55 -15.07
CA THR A 21 6.06 2.56 -14.37
C THR A 21 6.20 3.95 -14.98
N THR A 22 7.40 4.27 -15.47
CA THR A 22 7.73 5.60 -16.00
C THR A 22 7.60 5.70 -17.53
N ASN A 23 7.33 4.59 -18.21
CA ASN A 23 7.10 4.58 -19.65
C ASN A 23 5.73 5.20 -20.02
N LEU A 24 5.70 6.52 -20.23
CA LEU A 24 4.51 7.27 -20.66
C LEU A 24 3.96 6.86 -22.04
N THR A 25 4.71 6.07 -22.81
CA THR A 25 4.24 5.51 -24.08
C THR A 25 3.47 4.20 -23.91
N ASN A 26 3.50 3.59 -22.71
CA ASN A 26 2.76 2.37 -22.41
C ASN A 26 1.25 2.59 -22.63
N PRO A 27 0.59 1.78 -23.49
CA PRO A 27 -0.84 1.88 -23.76
C PRO A 27 -1.71 1.82 -22.50
N ASP A 28 -1.35 1.00 -21.52
CA ASP A 28 -2.12 0.82 -20.29
C ASP A 28 -2.03 2.06 -19.39
N ILE A 29 -0.85 2.70 -19.33
CA ILE A 29 -0.70 3.98 -18.64
C ILE A 29 -1.57 5.06 -19.29
N LYS A 30 -1.57 5.16 -20.64
CA LYS A 30 -2.39 6.15 -21.35
C LYS A 30 -3.89 5.95 -21.11
N LYS A 31 -4.36 4.70 -21.23
CA LYS A 31 -5.77 4.35 -20.94
C LYS A 31 -6.17 4.71 -19.51
N ALA A 32 -5.31 4.37 -18.54
CA ALA A 32 -5.55 4.70 -17.14
C ALA A 32 -5.56 6.22 -16.90
N GLU A 33 -4.69 6.98 -17.57
CA GLU A 33 -4.67 8.45 -17.47
C GLU A 33 -5.93 9.08 -18.06
N GLU A 34 -6.39 8.61 -19.22
CA GLU A 34 -7.63 9.03 -19.84
C GLU A 34 -8.84 8.72 -18.95
N PHE A 35 -8.89 7.50 -18.41
CA PHE A 35 -9.93 7.08 -17.48
C PHE A 35 -9.92 7.94 -16.20
N THR A 36 -8.76 8.13 -15.59
CA THR A 36 -8.57 8.99 -14.41
C THR A 36 -9.04 10.41 -14.68
N LYS A 37 -8.65 11.00 -15.81
CA LYS A 37 -9.08 12.35 -16.23
C LYS A 37 -10.60 12.42 -16.40
N SER A 38 -11.21 11.37 -16.96
CA SER A 38 -12.67 11.32 -17.14
C SER A 38 -13.45 11.42 -15.82
N ILE A 39 -12.84 10.95 -14.72
CA ILE A 39 -13.38 11.02 -13.36
C ILE A 39 -13.01 12.35 -12.69
N LEU A 40 -11.71 12.69 -12.65
CA LEU A 40 -11.18 13.76 -11.81
C LEU A 40 -11.37 15.18 -12.39
N ASN A 41 -11.53 15.33 -13.71
CA ASN A 41 -11.76 16.65 -14.31
C ASN A 41 -13.19 17.16 -14.12
N ARG A 42 -14.09 16.32 -13.60
CA ARG A 42 -15.47 16.68 -13.28
C ARG A 42 -15.61 16.81 -11.78
N LYS A 43 -16.37 17.80 -11.32
CA LYS A 43 -16.74 17.86 -9.91
C LYS A 43 -17.57 16.61 -9.58
N PRO A 44 -17.27 15.90 -8.47
CA PRO A 44 -18.10 14.76 -8.06
C PRO A 44 -19.51 15.27 -7.70
N SER A 45 -20.51 14.42 -7.88
CA SER A 45 -21.90 14.70 -7.47
C SER A 45 -22.09 14.73 -5.95
N GLY A 46 -21.07 14.29 -5.20
CA GLY A 46 -21.15 14.10 -3.76
C GLY A 46 -22.06 12.94 -3.32
N ARG A 47 -22.60 12.15 -4.26
CA ARG A 47 -23.37 10.96 -3.96
C ARG A 47 -22.42 9.80 -3.66
N VAL A 48 -22.54 9.26 -2.45
CA VAL A 48 -21.76 8.11 -1.95
C VAL A 48 -22.11 6.79 -2.62
N THR A 49 -23.03 6.78 -3.57
CA THR A 49 -23.38 5.61 -4.38
C THR A 49 -22.64 5.59 -5.72
N GLU A 50 -22.00 6.69 -6.10
CA GLU A 50 -21.30 6.82 -7.36
C GLU A 50 -19.80 6.53 -7.15
N LYS A 51 -19.22 5.66 -7.98
CA LYS A 51 -17.80 5.27 -7.90
C LYS A 51 -16.88 6.48 -8.04
N ASP A 52 -17.25 7.44 -8.88
CA ASP A 52 -16.50 8.68 -9.09
C ASP A 52 -16.30 9.44 -7.78
N THR A 53 -17.34 9.57 -6.94
CA THR A 53 -17.22 10.22 -5.63
C THR A 53 -16.18 9.51 -4.75
N ALA A 54 -16.15 8.18 -4.73
CA ALA A 54 -15.14 7.43 -3.98
C ALA A 54 -13.73 7.66 -4.53
N CYS A 55 -13.56 7.70 -5.85
CA CYS A 55 -12.28 8.00 -6.49
C CYS A 55 -11.80 9.41 -6.13
N HIS A 56 -12.69 10.40 -6.06
CA HIS A 56 -12.37 11.75 -5.58
C HIS A 56 -11.94 11.77 -4.11
N VAL A 57 -12.61 11.00 -3.24
CA VAL A 57 -12.20 10.83 -1.83
C VAL A 57 -10.81 10.22 -1.74
N LEU A 58 -10.57 9.11 -2.46
CA LEU A 58 -9.25 8.45 -2.50
C LEU A 58 -8.17 9.38 -3.04
N ASN A 59 -8.42 10.10 -4.14
CA ASN A 59 -7.46 11.05 -4.69
C ASN A 59 -7.17 12.20 -3.71
N LYS A 60 -8.16 12.64 -2.92
CA LYS A 60 -7.95 13.67 -1.90
C LYS A 60 -7.11 13.18 -0.72
N LEU A 61 -7.29 11.92 -0.34
CA LEU A 61 -6.56 11.28 0.76
C LEU A 61 -5.14 10.88 0.36
N LEU A 62 -4.98 10.37 -0.86
CA LEU A 62 -3.81 9.60 -1.27
C LEU A 62 -3.02 10.24 -2.41
N GLY A 63 -3.66 11.14 -3.16
CA GLY A 63 -2.99 11.97 -4.16
C GLY A 63 -2.22 13.07 -3.45
N ASN A 64 -1.08 13.45 -4.03
CA ASN A 64 -0.35 14.64 -3.59
C ASN A 64 -0.55 15.75 -4.63
N LYS A 65 -0.11 16.99 -4.31
CA LYS A 65 -0.26 18.15 -5.22
C LYS A 65 0.42 17.97 -6.57
N ASP A 66 1.31 16.99 -6.67
CA ASP A 66 2.30 16.90 -7.75
C ASP A 66 2.03 15.69 -8.65
N GLN A 67 1.40 14.65 -8.11
CA GLN A 67 1.01 13.41 -8.77
C GLN A 67 -0.34 12.96 -8.20
N GLN A 68 -1.38 13.15 -9.01
CA GLN A 68 -2.71 12.60 -8.75
C GLN A 68 -2.65 11.06 -8.75
N CYS A 69 -3.56 10.44 -8.03
CA CYS A 69 -3.75 9.00 -8.13
C CYS A 69 -4.13 8.63 -9.57
N LEU A 70 -3.66 7.48 -10.02
CA LEU A 70 -4.08 6.86 -11.26
C LEU A 70 -5.14 5.80 -10.96
N PHE A 71 -6.33 5.94 -11.52
CA PHE A 71 -7.35 4.90 -11.47
C PHE A 71 -7.33 4.10 -12.77
N TYR A 72 -7.49 2.79 -12.66
CA TYR A 72 -7.63 1.90 -13.80
C TYR A 72 -8.60 0.77 -13.49
N ASP A 73 -9.03 0.06 -14.53
CA ASP A 73 -9.94 -1.06 -14.42
C ASP A 73 -9.32 -2.29 -15.09
N SER A 74 -8.87 -3.25 -14.28
CA SER A 74 -8.29 -4.49 -14.79
C SER A 74 -9.29 -5.37 -15.54
N ALA A 75 -10.60 -5.25 -15.25
CA ALA A 75 -11.64 -5.96 -16.01
C ALA A 75 -11.75 -5.45 -17.45
N SER A 76 -11.27 -4.24 -17.72
CA SER A 76 -11.15 -3.65 -19.06
C SER A 76 -9.81 -3.99 -19.73
N GLY A 77 -9.04 -4.93 -19.17
CA GLY A 77 -7.78 -5.44 -19.73
C GLY A 77 -6.57 -4.51 -19.52
N ILE A 78 -6.66 -3.54 -18.60
CA ILE A 78 -5.54 -2.67 -18.24
C ILE A 78 -4.68 -3.38 -17.19
N ASN A 79 -3.39 -3.57 -17.49
CA ASN A 79 -2.46 -4.22 -16.57
C ASN A 79 -1.47 -3.21 -15.96
N LEU A 80 -1.82 -2.71 -14.78
CA LEU A 80 -0.95 -1.86 -13.97
C LEU A 80 -0.76 -2.47 -12.58
N HIS A 81 0.25 -2.01 -11.87
CA HIS A 81 0.48 -2.42 -10.49
C HIS A 81 -0.52 -1.72 -9.56
N ASP A 82 -1.22 -2.49 -8.71
CA ASP A 82 -2.17 -1.95 -7.74
C ASP A 82 -1.45 -1.57 -6.44
N ALA A 83 -1.53 -0.30 -6.06
CA ALA A 83 -0.88 0.25 -4.89
C ALA A 83 -1.68 0.06 -3.59
N SER A 84 -2.86 -0.59 -3.64
CA SER A 84 -3.71 -0.79 -2.44
C SER A 84 -3.00 -1.58 -1.35
N GLY A 85 -2.15 -2.54 -1.73
CA GLY A 85 -1.30 -3.29 -0.80
C GLY A 85 -0.15 -2.49 -0.19
N ASN A 86 0.11 -1.27 -0.65
CA ASN A 86 1.18 -0.43 -0.13
C ASN A 86 0.65 0.80 0.58
N LEU A 87 -0.66 0.88 0.83
CA LEU A 87 -1.27 2.05 1.45
C LEU A 87 -0.73 2.34 2.85
N ALA A 88 -0.31 1.30 3.58
CA ALA A 88 0.42 1.44 4.84
C ALA A 88 1.68 2.31 4.71
N ASP A 89 2.23 2.44 3.50
CA ASP A 89 3.50 3.09 3.21
C ASP A 89 3.37 4.55 2.74
N ILE A 90 2.15 5.11 2.76
CA ILE A 90 1.89 6.40 2.11
C ILE A 90 2.60 7.58 2.77
N GLY A 91 2.67 7.59 4.10
CA GLY A 91 3.34 8.63 4.87
C GLY A 91 4.85 8.45 5.03
N PHE A 92 5.49 7.49 4.36
CA PHE A 92 6.93 7.26 4.54
C PHE A 92 7.69 8.22 3.66
N GLU A 93 8.64 8.95 4.25
CA GLU A 93 9.61 9.71 3.45
C GLU A 93 10.63 8.76 2.80
N ASP A 94 10.93 7.65 3.48
CA ASP A 94 11.93 6.64 3.11
C ASP A 94 11.37 5.53 2.20
N LYS A 95 10.61 5.90 1.16
CA LYS A 95 10.10 4.91 0.19
C LYS A 95 11.26 4.26 -0.58
N PRO A 96 11.43 2.92 -0.54
CA PRO A 96 12.65 2.30 -1.05
C PRO A 96 12.65 2.04 -2.56
N PHE A 97 13.86 1.92 -3.09
CA PHE A 97 14.18 1.31 -4.37
C PHE A 97 14.77 -0.08 -4.15
N VAL A 98 14.68 -0.92 -5.17
CA VAL A 98 15.32 -2.24 -5.19
C VAL A 98 16.18 -2.33 -6.45
N LEU A 99 17.49 -2.41 -6.26
CA LEU A 99 18.43 -2.73 -7.34
C LEU A 99 18.67 -4.23 -7.35
N LYS A 100 18.41 -4.88 -8.49
CA LYS A 100 18.66 -6.30 -8.70
C LYS A 100 19.86 -6.48 -9.61
N LEU A 101 20.84 -7.26 -9.14
CA LEU A 101 22.06 -7.63 -9.86
C LEU A 101 22.12 -9.14 -10.06
N ASN A 102 22.73 -9.60 -11.15
CA ASN A 102 22.95 -11.03 -11.40
C ASN A 102 23.82 -11.66 -10.30
N SER A 103 24.87 -10.93 -9.89
CA SER A 103 25.77 -11.30 -8.81
C SER A 103 26.45 -10.06 -8.23
N ILE A 104 27.25 -10.26 -7.19
CA ILE A 104 28.10 -9.24 -6.56
C ILE A 104 29.40 -8.94 -7.34
N GLN A 105 29.63 -9.63 -8.45
CA GLN A 105 30.91 -9.55 -9.17
C GLN A 105 31.24 -8.12 -9.60
N GLY A 106 32.45 -7.67 -9.27
CA GLY A 106 32.92 -6.31 -9.60
C GLY A 106 32.52 -5.23 -8.60
N LEU A 107 31.92 -5.60 -7.46
CA LEU A 107 31.69 -4.70 -6.32
C LEU A 107 32.84 -4.77 -5.31
N GLY A 108 33.17 -3.64 -4.67
CA GLY A 108 34.18 -3.55 -3.61
C GLY A 108 35.61 -3.91 -4.06
N GLY A 109 35.88 -3.93 -5.37
CA GLY A 109 37.17 -4.34 -5.94
C GLY A 109 37.39 -5.85 -6.05
N ASP A 110 36.40 -6.67 -5.70
CA ASP A 110 36.51 -8.13 -5.75
C ASP A 110 36.34 -8.66 -7.19
N LYS A 111 37.36 -9.38 -7.67
CA LYS A 111 37.42 -9.98 -9.01
C LYS A 111 37.16 -11.48 -8.99
N SER A 112 36.93 -12.08 -7.83
CA SER A 112 36.74 -13.53 -7.72
C SER A 112 35.37 -13.97 -8.26
N THR A 113 35.36 -15.08 -9.00
CA THR A 113 34.14 -15.84 -9.30
C THR A 113 33.74 -16.62 -8.05
N LYS A 114 32.60 -16.27 -7.48
CA LYS A 114 32.05 -16.84 -6.25
C LYS A 114 30.94 -17.83 -6.54
N THR A 115 30.76 -18.80 -5.65
CA THR A 115 29.66 -19.76 -5.68
C THR A 115 28.40 -19.18 -5.01
N ASP A 116 27.23 -19.79 -5.24
CA ASP A 116 25.98 -19.37 -4.58
C ASP A 116 26.08 -19.42 -3.04
N GLU A 117 26.87 -20.36 -2.47
CA GLU A 117 27.10 -20.45 -1.02
C GLU A 117 27.94 -19.27 -0.49
N ASP A 118 28.88 -18.77 -1.28
CA ASP A 118 29.69 -17.60 -0.91
C ASP A 118 28.84 -16.33 -0.94
N ASP A 119 27.89 -16.24 -1.88
CA ASP A 119 26.95 -15.12 -1.98
C ASP A 119 26.00 -15.10 -0.77
N ILE A 120 25.52 -16.26 -0.31
CA ILE A 120 24.70 -16.34 0.92
C ILE A 120 25.49 -15.82 2.12
N LYS A 121 26.68 -16.36 2.38
CA LYS A 121 27.53 -15.92 3.51
C LYS A 121 27.85 -14.44 3.44
N LEU A 122 28.09 -13.91 2.24
CA LEU A 122 28.35 -12.49 2.10
C LEU A 122 27.11 -11.65 2.41
N VAL A 123 25.92 -12.04 1.94
CA VAL A 123 24.67 -11.36 2.28
C VAL A 123 24.51 -11.28 3.80
N GLU A 124 24.80 -12.36 4.54
CA GLU A 124 24.78 -12.36 6.01
C GLU A 124 25.75 -11.35 6.62
N ILE A 125 26.97 -11.30 6.09
CA ILE A 125 28.00 -10.33 6.53
C ILE A 125 27.49 -8.91 6.26
N LEU A 126 27.02 -8.62 5.04
CA LEU A 126 26.57 -7.30 4.66
C LEU A 126 25.34 -6.86 5.47
N GLU A 127 24.36 -7.74 5.70
CA GLU A 127 23.21 -7.47 6.57
C GLU A 127 23.68 -7.07 7.98
N ASN A 128 24.63 -7.81 8.56
CA ASN A 128 25.16 -7.50 9.89
C ASN A 128 25.88 -6.14 9.93
N PHE A 129 26.63 -5.79 8.89
CA PHE A 129 27.26 -4.47 8.80
C PHE A 129 26.23 -3.34 8.64
N ILE A 130 25.16 -3.55 7.86
CA ILE A 130 24.05 -2.61 7.71
C ILE A 130 23.32 -2.41 9.04
N GLU A 131 22.95 -3.50 9.74
CA GLU A 131 22.24 -3.47 11.02
C GLU A 131 23.06 -2.76 12.12
N GLN A 132 24.40 -2.92 12.10
CA GLN A 132 25.31 -2.25 13.04
C GLN A 132 25.74 -0.84 12.59
N ASN A 133 25.26 -0.36 11.44
CA ASN A 133 25.67 0.90 10.82
C ASN A 133 27.20 1.03 10.68
N LYS A 134 27.85 -0.05 10.24
CA LYS A 134 29.32 -0.12 10.03
C LYS A 134 29.65 -0.07 8.54
N SER A 135 30.81 0.50 8.22
CA SER A 135 31.34 0.57 6.85
C SER A 135 31.82 -0.81 6.36
N HIS A 136 31.53 -1.15 5.11
CA HIS A 136 32.08 -2.31 4.41
C HIS A 136 32.41 -1.92 2.97
N ALA A 137 33.55 -2.36 2.42
CA ALA A 137 34.01 -1.91 1.09
C ALA A 137 32.96 -2.07 -0.03
N ILE A 138 32.20 -3.18 -0.01
CA ILE A 138 31.10 -3.41 -0.96
C ILE A 138 29.93 -2.44 -0.73
N ILE A 139 29.56 -2.16 0.53
CA ILE A 139 28.49 -1.20 0.85
C ILE A 139 28.90 0.21 0.37
N GLU A 140 30.13 0.61 0.65
CA GLU A 140 30.67 1.90 0.24
C GLU A 140 30.67 2.08 -1.28
N ASP A 141 31.09 1.05 -2.03
CA ASP A 141 31.09 1.06 -3.51
C ASP A 141 29.67 1.09 -4.08
N ILE A 142 28.74 0.33 -3.49
CA ILE A 142 27.31 0.38 -3.86
C ILE A 142 26.77 1.79 -3.63
N CYS A 143 27.01 2.40 -2.46
CA CYS A 143 26.56 3.75 -2.15
C CYS A 143 27.14 4.78 -3.13
N ASP A 144 28.43 4.70 -3.47
CA ASP A 144 29.06 5.62 -4.43
C ASP A 144 28.43 5.52 -5.83
N ARG A 145 28.16 4.30 -6.29
CA ARG A 145 27.54 4.05 -7.60
C ARG A 145 26.08 4.47 -7.63
N LEU A 146 25.32 4.18 -6.58
CA LEU A 146 23.94 4.63 -6.42
C LEU A 146 23.86 6.17 -6.39
N ALA A 147 24.74 6.82 -5.64
CA ALA A 147 24.80 8.28 -5.54
C ALA A 147 25.06 8.91 -6.91
N LYS A 148 26.00 8.36 -7.70
CA LYS A 148 26.23 8.77 -9.10
C LYS A 148 25.01 8.56 -9.99
N ALA A 149 24.33 7.41 -9.87
CA ALA A 149 23.15 7.11 -10.67
C ALA A 149 21.97 8.05 -10.35
N HIS A 150 21.80 8.45 -9.09
CA HIS A 150 20.74 9.37 -8.65
C HIS A 150 21.15 10.85 -8.77
N GLY A 151 22.44 11.15 -8.92
CA GLY A 151 22.94 12.53 -8.96
C GLY A 151 22.84 13.22 -7.59
N VAL A 152 23.07 12.49 -6.51
CA VAL A 152 22.97 12.95 -5.11
C VAL A 152 24.28 12.74 -4.37
N ASP A 153 24.40 13.33 -3.18
CA ASP A 153 25.52 13.05 -2.28
C ASP A 153 25.49 11.60 -1.79
N LYS A 154 26.67 10.99 -1.59
CA LYS A 154 26.79 9.61 -1.10
C LYS A 154 26.03 9.39 0.20
N ASN A 155 26.11 10.34 1.14
CA ASN A 155 25.45 10.23 2.44
C ASN A 155 23.93 10.35 2.35
N SER A 156 23.39 10.71 1.18
CA SER A 156 21.96 10.65 0.92
C SER A 156 21.49 9.24 0.58
N ILE A 157 22.39 8.29 0.26
CA ILE A 157 22.04 6.90 0.01
C ILE A 157 22.08 6.13 1.32
N VAL A 158 20.96 5.47 1.66
CA VAL A 158 20.89 4.60 2.83
C VAL A 158 20.50 3.20 2.38
N ILE A 159 21.41 2.24 2.54
CA ILE A 159 21.11 0.83 2.31
C ILE A 159 20.30 0.30 3.49
N LYS A 160 19.11 -0.24 3.22
CA LYS A 160 18.21 -0.77 4.26
C LYS A 160 18.43 -2.26 4.50
N ASN A 161 18.67 -3.03 3.44
CA ASN A 161 19.01 -4.44 3.51
C ASN A 161 19.58 -4.95 2.17
N VAL A 162 20.08 -6.17 2.20
CA VAL A 162 20.45 -6.95 1.01
C VAL A 162 19.87 -8.37 1.13
N PHE A 163 19.45 -8.97 0.02
CA PHE A 163 18.88 -10.31 0.04
C PHE A 163 19.17 -11.12 -1.24
N PHE A 164 19.10 -12.46 -1.12
CA PHE A 164 19.47 -13.42 -2.18
C PHE A 164 18.31 -13.82 -3.12
N GLY A 165 18.64 -14.51 -4.21
CA GLY A 165 17.71 -14.93 -5.27
C GLY A 165 17.97 -14.22 -6.61
N THR A 166 19.23 -13.98 -6.96
CA THR A 166 19.87 -12.74 -7.49
C THR A 166 20.25 -11.77 -6.36
N PHE A 167 21.35 -11.03 -6.48
CA PHE A 167 21.80 -10.11 -5.43
C PHE A 167 20.94 -8.84 -5.47
N ASN A 168 20.13 -8.63 -4.44
CA ASN A 168 19.23 -7.49 -4.34
C ASN A 168 19.70 -6.52 -3.27
N VAL A 169 19.70 -5.24 -3.62
CA VAL A 169 20.03 -4.14 -2.71
C VAL A 169 18.78 -3.27 -2.55
N VAL A 170 18.28 -3.16 -1.33
CA VAL A 170 17.18 -2.26 -0.98
C VAL A 170 17.77 -1.00 -0.38
N TYR A 171 17.40 0.14 -0.93
CA TYR A 171 17.97 1.42 -0.51
C TYR A 171 16.95 2.55 -0.62
N THR A 172 17.18 3.60 0.15
CA THR A 172 16.45 4.85 0.07
C THR A 172 17.38 5.98 -0.32
N VAL A 173 16.81 7.06 -0.83
CA VAL A 173 17.52 8.30 -1.12
C VAL A 173 16.91 9.37 -0.22
N LEU A 174 17.68 9.84 0.76
CA LEU A 174 17.26 10.89 1.69
C LEU A 174 16.93 12.17 0.91
N ASN A 175 15.85 12.83 1.33
CA ASN A 175 15.39 14.07 0.73
C ASN A 175 15.30 13.98 -0.80
N LEU A 176 14.83 12.84 -1.33
CA LEU A 176 14.70 12.61 -2.76
C LEU A 176 13.96 13.78 -3.39
N ALA A 177 14.72 14.67 -4.03
CA ALA A 177 14.18 15.93 -4.50
C ALA A 177 13.13 15.63 -5.56
N ARG A 178 12.09 16.47 -5.60
CA ARG A 178 10.97 16.35 -6.55
C ARG A 178 11.42 16.26 -8.01
N THR A 179 12.53 16.91 -8.35
CA THR A 179 13.19 16.83 -9.66
C THR A 179 13.69 15.42 -9.99
N VAL A 180 14.17 14.67 -9.00
CA VAL A 180 14.65 13.29 -9.17
C VAL A 180 13.47 12.34 -9.45
N VAL A 181 12.31 12.56 -8.83
CA VAL A 181 11.07 11.79 -9.13
C VAL A 181 10.65 11.97 -10.59
N THR A 182 10.76 13.19 -11.14
CA THR A 182 10.47 13.44 -12.56
C THR A 182 11.51 12.86 -13.53
N GLU A 183 12.73 12.59 -13.04
CA GLU A 183 13.81 11.98 -13.82
C GLU A 183 13.94 10.46 -13.65
N LEU A 184 13.02 9.80 -12.92
CA LEU A 184 13.07 8.35 -12.68
C LEU A 184 13.18 7.52 -13.96
N HIS A 185 12.61 8.01 -15.07
CA HIS A 185 12.73 7.39 -16.40
C HIS A 185 14.18 7.25 -16.90
N LYS A 186 15.12 8.06 -16.39
CA LYS A 186 16.56 7.98 -16.69
C LYS A 186 17.32 7.12 -15.68
N THR A 187 16.77 6.91 -14.49
CA THR A 187 17.46 6.25 -13.37
C THR A 187 17.88 4.83 -13.72
N SER A 188 17.02 4.05 -14.39
CA SER A 188 17.36 2.69 -14.83
C SER A 188 18.59 2.66 -15.76
N GLN A 189 18.65 3.58 -16.73
CA GLN A 189 19.79 3.70 -17.64
C GLN A 189 21.08 4.08 -16.90
N LYS A 190 21.00 5.04 -15.97
CA LYS A 190 22.13 5.45 -15.15
C LYS A 190 22.62 4.31 -14.24
N LEU A 191 21.71 3.55 -13.63
CA LEU A 191 22.04 2.37 -12.83
C LEU A 191 22.73 1.30 -13.69
N LYS A 192 22.21 1.02 -14.89
CA LYS A 192 22.83 0.09 -15.84
C LYS A 192 24.27 0.50 -16.20
N ALA A 193 24.54 1.80 -16.32
CA ALA A 193 25.89 2.31 -16.58
C ALA A 193 26.84 2.17 -15.38
N GLN A 194 26.34 2.20 -14.15
CA GLN A 194 27.16 2.07 -12.93
C GLN A 194 27.37 0.60 -12.50
N PHE A 195 26.43 -0.28 -12.84
CA PHE A 195 26.43 -1.68 -12.40
C PHE A 195 26.46 -2.64 -13.60
N GLY A 196 27.63 -3.22 -13.90
CA GLY A 196 27.78 -4.17 -15.01
C GLY A 196 26.92 -5.45 -14.89
N GLN A 197 26.53 -5.81 -13.68
CA GLN A 197 25.64 -6.94 -13.37
C GLN A 197 24.14 -6.54 -13.30
N PHE A 198 23.77 -5.34 -13.73
CA PHE A 198 22.40 -4.82 -13.63
C PHE A 198 21.38 -5.74 -14.32
N VAL A 199 20.33 -6.10 -13.57
CA VAL A 199 19.17 -6.85 -14.09
C VAL A 199 17.97 -5.94 -14.18
N SER A 200 17.60 -5.30 -13.07
CA SER A 200 16.45 -4.40 -13.00
C SER A 200 16.54 -3.45 -11.82
N ALA A 201 15.73 -2.40 -11.90
CA ALA A 201 15.45 -1.51 -10.80
C ALA A 201 13.93 -1.46 -10.57
N LYS A 202 13.51 -1.64 -9.32
CA LYS A 202 12.13 -1.50 -8.88
C LYS A 202 12.01 -0.30 -7.95
N LEU A 203 10.83 0.28 -7.87
CA LEU A 203 10.52 1.34 -6.90
C LEU A 203 9.32 0.94 -6.06
N HIS A 204 9.25 1.51 -4.87
CA HIS A 204 8.03 1.46 -4.07
C HIS A 204 6.82 2.04 -4.84
N PRO A 205 5.66 1.38 -4.89
CA PRO A 205 4.50 1.80 -5.69
C PRO A 205 4.03 3.23 -5.45
N LEU A 206 4.10 3.68 -4.19
CA LEU A 206 3.72 5.03 -3.78
C LEU A 206 4.80 6.10 -4.00
N LEU A 207 5.97 5.77 -4.56
CA LEU A 207 7.06 6.73 -4.75
C LEU A 207 6.87 7.58 -6.02
N PHE A 208 6.32 7.00 -7.09
CA PHE A 208 6.09 7.74 -8.34
C PHE A 208 4.63 8.13 -8.51
N ARG A 209 3.68 7.20 -8.62
CA ARG A 209 2.28 7.57 -8.76
C ARG A 209 1.42 6.43 -8.24
N PRO A 210 0.69 6.62 -7.11
CA PRO A 210 -0.24 5.61 -6.63
C PRO A 210 -1.23 5.26 -7.73
N SER A 211 -1.33 3.98 -8.06
CA SER A 211 -2.31 3.46 -9.01
C SER A 211 -3.27 2.50 -8.30
N PHE A 212 -4.58 2.67 -8.51
CA PHE A 212 -5.62 1.89 -7.85
C PHE A 212 -6.51 1.22 -8.89
N ASP A 213 -6.64 -0.09 -8.77
CA ASP A 213 -7.57 -0.86 -9.59
C ASP A 213 -9.00 -0.74 -9.03
N ILE A 214 -9.86 -0.03 -9.76
CA ILE A 214 -11.25 0.15 -9.37
C ILE A 214 -12.11 -1.11 -9.63
N ALA A 215 -11.56 -2.14 -10.29
CA ALA A 215 -12.19 -3.44 -10.40
C ALA A 215 -12.32 -4.15 -9.04
N PHE A 216 -11.53 -3.75 -8.04
CA PHE A 216 -11.72 -4.22 -6.66
C PHE A 216 -13.07 -3.80 -6.07
N PHE A 217 -13.73 -2.77 -6.60
CA PHE A 217 -15.09 -2.43 -6.15
C PHE A 217 -16.13 -3.39 -6.72
N ASP A 218 -16.63 -4.27 -5.86
CA ASP A 218 -17.67 -5.24 -6.18
C ASP A 218 -19.06 -4.69 -5.83
N ALA A 219 -19.86 -4.44 -6.88
CA ALA A 219 -21.21 -3.92 -6.75
C ALA A 219 -22.15 -4.86 -5.96
N ARG A 220 -21.89 -6.17 -5.94
CA ARG A 220 -22.66 -7.15 -5.14
C ARG A 220 -22.49 -6.91 -3.65
N GLY A 221 -21.33 -6.39 -3.23
CA GLY A 221 -21.06 -5.99 -1.87
C GLY A 221 -21.56 -4.57 -1.52
N ASN A 222 -21.95 -3.77 -2.52
CA ASN A 222 -22.43 -2.42 -2.26
C ASN A 222 -23.76 -2.44 -1.50
N LYS A 223 -23.90 -1.54 -0.53
CA LYS A 223 -25.17 -1.35 0.18
C LYS A 223 -25.34 0.11 0.54
N THR A 224 -26.44 0.72 0.09
CA THR A 224 -26.91 2.02 0.58
C THR A 224 -27.93 1.77 1.67
N PHE A 225 -27.68 2.35 2.83
CA PHE A 225 -28.59 2.30 3.96
C PHE A 225 -29.60 3.45 3.86
N SER A 226 -30.81 3.20 4.36
CA SER A 226 -31.85 4.23 4.41
C SER A 226 -31.43 5.38 5.33
N SER A 227 -32.11 6.53 5.24
CA SER A 227 -31.84 7.67 6.11
C SER A 227 -32.20 7.44 7.59
N GLN A 228 -32.78 6.29 7.91
CA GLN A 228 -33.16 5.90 9.26
C GLN A 228 -32.40 4.63 9.66
N SER A 229 -32.01 4.53 10.92
CA SER A 229 -31.37 3.32 11.43
C SER A 229 -32.41 2.22 11.59
N GLU A 230 -32.03 1.00 11.25
CA GLU A 230 -32.81 -0.22 11.43
C GLU A 230 -32.03 -1.17 12.32
N THR A 231 -32.74 -1.95 13.14
CA THR A 231 -32.12 -2.92 14.04
C THR A 231 -32.48 -4.34 13.66
N TYR A 232 -31.49 -5.23 13.71
CA TYR A 232 -31.62 -6.64 13.37
C TYR A 232 -31.02 -7.52 14.47
N GLN A 233 -31.61 -8.69 14.70
CA GLN A 233 -30.99 -9.74 15.52
C GLN A 233 -30.13 -10.63 14.62
N ILE A 234 -28.82 -10.67 14.90
CA ILE A 234 -27.83 -11.31 14.01
C ILE A 234 -26.91 -12.24 14.79
N GLY A 235 -26.38 -13.26 14.13
CA GLY A 235 -25.56 -14.31 14.73
C GLY A 235 -26.27 -15.67 14.73
N PRO A 236 -25.62 -16.73 15.25
CA PRO A 236 -26.15 -18.08 15.21
C PRO A 236 -27.41 -18.22 16.10
N PRO A 237 -28.29 -19.19 15.80
CA PRO A 237 -29.49 -19.46 16.60
C PRO A 237 -29.17 -19.60 18.09
N GLY A 238 -29.96 -18.95 18.94
CA GLY A 238 -29.78 -18.95 20.40
C GLY A 238 -28.66 -18.05 20.94
N ARG A 239 -27.87 -17.39 20.08
CA ARG A 239 -26.79 -16.47 20.50
C ARG A 239 -26.82 -15.13 19.74
N THR A 240 -28.00 -14.68 19.31
CA THR A 240 -28.11 -13.46 18.50
C THR A 240 -27.76 -12.19 19.29
N LYS A 241 -27.32 -11.15 18.57
CA LYS A 241 -27.03 -9.80 19.09
C LYS A 241 -27.73 -8.75 18.23
N THR A 242 -28.13 -7.65 18.85
CA THR A 242 -28.70 -6.48 18.15
C THR A 242 -27.61 -5.79 17.34
N TYR A 243 -27.82 -5.70 16.03
CA TYR A 243 -27.04 -4.91 15.08
C TYR A 243 -27.88 -3.74 14.59
N THR A 244 -27.29 -2.54 14.53
CA THR A 244 -27.94 -1.32 14.04
C THR A 244 -27.30 -0.93 12.72
N THR A 245 -28.10 -0.70 11.67
CA THR A 245 -27.59 -0.19 10.41
C THR A 245 -27.14 1.26 10.54
N ALA A 246 -26.20 1.67 9.69
CA ALA A 246 -25.67 3.02 9.69
C ALA A 246 -26.52 3.93 8.80
N PRO A 247 -27.29 4.88 9.37
CA PRO A 247 -28.27 5.64 8.60
C PRO A 247 -27.57 6.55 7.57
N GLY A 248 -28.00 6.49 6.32
CA GLY A 248 -27.47 7.29 5.23
C GLY A 248 -26.07 6.88 4.74
N TRP A 249 -25.51 5.78 5.26
CA TRP A 249 -24.23 5.27 4.80
C TRP A 249 -24.35 4.61 3.43
N THR A 250 -23.25 4.63 2.68
CA THR A 250 -23.05 3.67 1.60
C THR A 250 -21.79 2.89 1.87
N ARG A 251 -21.93 1.57 1.92
CA ARG A 251 -20.83 0.62 1.92
C ARG A 251 -20.44 0.36 0.46
N TYR A 252 -19.17 0.54 0.14
CA TYR A 252 -18.58 0.02 -1.09
C TYR A 252 -18.06 -1.40 -0.83
N GLY A 253 -18.52 -2.36 -1.62
CA GLY A 253 -18.06 -3.73 -1.57
C GLY A 253 -16.65 -3.84 -2.16
N LEU A 254 -15.80 -4.64 -1.52
CA LEU A 254 -14.53 -5.08 -2.11
C LEU A 254 -14.73 -6.46 -2.75
N ASN A 255 -13.89 -6.82 -3.72
CA ASN A 255 -13.92 -8.11 -4.40
C ASN A 255 -13.44 -9.26 -3.48
N VAL A 256 -14.27 -9.57 -2.49
CA VAL A 256 -14.07 -10.63 -1.49
C VAL A 256 -15.11 -11.76 -1.62
N LEU A 257 -16.00 -11.67 -2.61
CA LEU A 257 -17.11 -12.62 -2.83
C LEU A 257 -16.69 -13.77 -3.74
N GLY A 258 -17.29 -14.95 -3.53
CA GLY A 258 -17.03 -16.13 -4.35
C GLY A 258 -15.58 -16.62 -4.28
N LYS A 259 -14.81 -16.21 -3.26
CA LYS A 259 -13.47 -16.73 -3.03
C LYS A 259 -13.57 -18.16 -2.54
N SER A 260 -12.77 -19.06 -3.14
CA SER A 260 -12.74 -20.49 -2.81
C SER A 260 -12.37 -20.81 -1.36
N ALA A 261 -11.78 -19.85 -0.64
CA ALA A 261 -11.54 -19.93 0.80
C ALA A 261 -12.84 -19.89 1.64
N TYR A 262 -13.97 -19.49 1.04
CA TYR A 262 -15.29 -19.47 1.66
C TYR A 262 -16.19 -20.53 0.98
N VAL A 263 -16.98 -21.25 1.78
CA VAL A 263 -17.88 -22.31 1.26
C VAL A 263 -18.98 -21.71 0.37
N ASN A 264 -19.48 -20.53 0.74
CA ASN A 264 -20.45 -19.73 -0.02
C ASN A 264 -20.42 -18.27 0.47
N ASP A 265 -21.27 -17.41 -0.13
CA ASP A 265 -21.42 -16.00 0.26
C ASP A 265 -22.53 -15.78 1.30
N ASP A 266 -23.00 -16.82 2.00
CA ASP A 266 -24.16 -16.71 2.90
C ASP A 266 -23.93 -15.77 4.07
N TRP A 267 -22.66 -15.55 4.44
CA TRP A 267 -22.25 -14.58 5.45
C TRP A 267 -22.66 -13.14 5.09
N LEU A 268 -22.93 -12.85 3.81
CA LEU A 268 -23.45 -11.58 3.31
C LEU A 268 -24.97 -11.52 3.14
N HIS A 269 -25.67 -12.65 3.17
CA HIS A 269 -27.13 -12.66 3.01
C HIS A 269 -27.79 -11.73 4.04
N PRO A 270 -28.94 -11.11 3.70
CA PRO A 270 -29.66 -10.29 4.64
C PRO A 270 -29.97 -11.10 5.91
N PHE A 271 -29.99 -10.38 7.03
CA PHE A 271 -30.04 -10.90 8.40
C PHE A 271 -31.02 -12.09 8.59
N GLN A 272 -30.76 -12.95 9.60
CA GLN A 272 -31.55 -14.16 9.96
C GLN A 272 -31.33 -15.48 9.19
N HIS A 273 -30.32 -15.62 8.32
CA HIS A 273 -29.86 -16.92 7.82
C HIS A 273 -29.08 -17.72 8.88
N ALA A 274 -29.18 -19.05 8.90
CA ALA A 274 -28.50 -19.89 9.89
C ALA A 274 -26.96 -19.81 9.81
N GLY A 275 -26.43 -19.51 8.62
CA GLY A 275 -25.00 -19.27 8.37
C GLY A 275 -24.54 -17.83 8.63
N ASN A 276 -25.39 -16.95 9.17
CA ASN A 276 -25.03 -15.54 9.34
C ASN A 276 -23.97 -15.33 10.41
N TRP A 277 -22.94 -14.59 10.02
CA TRP A 277 -21.91 -14.12 10.95
C TRP A 277 -22.40 -12.91 11.72
N TYR A 278 -21.82 -12.69 12.90
CA TYR A 278 -21.94 -11.39 13.55
C TYR A 278 -21.36 -10.32 12.63
N ARG A 279 -21.99 -9.14 12.64
CA ARG A 279 -21.55 -7.96 11.92
C ARG A 279 -21.31 -6.87 12.94
N ALA A 280 -20.21 -6.16 12.73
CA ALA A 280 -19.85 -5.03 13.53
C ALA A 280 -19.11 -4.04 12.64
N PHE A 281 -19.02 -2.82 13.14
CA PHE A 281 -18.22 -1.78 12.56
C PHE A 281 -16.92 -1.66 13.35
N HIS A 282 -15.83 -1.42 12.65
CA HIS A 282 -14.53 -1.10 13.22
C HIS A 282 -14.06 0.21 12.60
N GLY A 283 -13.67 1.17 13.44
CA GLY A 283 -13.17 2.45 12.99
C GLY A 283 -11.67 2.52 13.17
N THR A 284 -10.95 3.02 12.16
CA THR A 284 -9.49 3.11 12.14
C THR A 284 -8.95 4.51 12.48
N GLY A 285 -9.82 5.49 12.74
CA GLY A 285 -9.44 6.89 12.99
C GLY A 285 -8.55 7.11 14.22
N GLY A 286 -8.57 6.18 15.18
CA GLY A 286 -7.72 6.22 16.37
C GLY A 286 -6.37 5.50 16.20
N ALA A 287 -6.11 4.91 15.03
CA ALA A 287 -4.83 4.30 14.72
C ALA A 287 -3.72 5.35 14.82
N GLN A 288 -2.59 4.95 15.41
CA GLN A 288 -1.39 5.77 15.47
C GLN A 288 -0.22 4.94 14.95
N GLN A 289 0.85 5.63 14.57
CA GLN A 289 2.08 5.02 14.11
C GLN A 289 2.63 3.93 15.05
N ILE A 290 2.49 4.09 16.37
CA ILE A 290 2.94 3.11 17.36
C ILE A 290 2.29 1.72 17.17
N ASP A 291 1.11 1.64 16.54
CA ASP A 291 0.38 0.39 16.31
C ASP A 291 1.03 -0.49 15.22
N PHE A 292 1.99 0.07 14.48
CA PHE A 292 2.67 -0.58 13.35
C PHE A 292 4.17 -0.77 13.59
N ARG A 293 4.66 -0.60 14.83
CA ARG A 293 6.11 -0.61 15.15
C ARG A 293 6.87 -1.90 14.81
N ASP A 294 6.19 -3.04 14.73
CA ASP A 294 6.79 -4.33 14.32
C ASP A 294 6.83 -4.52 12.80
N SER A 295 6.17 -3.63 12.05
CA SER A 295 6.38 -3.49 10.62
C SER A 295 7.37 -2.35 10.40
N ASN A 296 8.31 -2.51 9.46
CA ASN A 296 9.24 -1.45 9.03
C ASN A 296 8.52 -0.29 8.30
N ALA A 297 7.22 -0.16 8.56
CA ALA A 297 6.27 0.66 7.91
C ALA A 297 5.93 1.86 8.80
N TYR A 298 6.54 3.02 8.52
CA TYR A 298 6.38 4.29 9.26
C TYR A 298 5.05 5.02 8.97
N SER A 299 4.98 6.29 8.57
CA SER A 299 3.78 7.13 8.39
C SER A 299 3.48 8.04 9.60
N GLY A 300 3.18 9.30 9.27
CA GLY A 300 2.89 10.37 10.24
C GLY A 300 1.46 10.30 10.77
N GLU A 301 1.16 11.10 11.79
CA GLU A 301 -0.10 11.04 12.55
C GLU A 301 -1.39 11.15 11.70
N ASN A 302 -1.32 11.77 10.52
CA ASN A 302 -2.49 12.03 9.67
C ASN A 302 -2.88 10.88 8.72
N THR A 303 -2.05 9.84 8.59
CA THR A 303 -2.26 8.74 7.62
C THR A 303 -2.47 7.37 8.27
N ALA A 304 -2.20 7.25 9.58
CA ALA A 304 -2.33 6.00 10.32
C ALA A 304 -3.70 5.31 10.20
N CYS A 305 -4.79 6.08 10.02
CA CYS A 305 -6.12 5.53 9.82
C CYS A 305 -6.31 4.83 8.47
N VAL A 306 -5.56 5.26 7.45
CA VAL A 306 -5.52 4.62 6.13
C VAL A 306 -4.61 3.39 6.19
N ASP A 307 -3.48 3.48 6.89
CA ASP A 307 -2.54 2.35 7.04
C ASP A 307 -3.19 1.16 7.74
N ALA A 308 -4.02 1.42 8.74
CA ALA A 308 -4.83 0.40 9.39
C ALA A 308 -5.75 -0.34 8.39
N LEU A 309 -6.32 0.34 7.39
CA LEU A 309 -7.15 -0.32 6.37
C LEU A 309 -6.34 -1.29 5.51
N SER A 310 -5.14 -0.87 5.10
CA SER A 310 -4.20 -1.70 4.35
C SER A 310 -3.77 -2.92 5.15
N SER A 311 -3.37 -2.72 6.40
CA SER A 311 -2.93 -3.80 7.28
C SER A 311 -4.06 -4.79 7.55
N ILE A 312 -5.31 -4.32 7.76
CA ILE A 312 -6.47 -5.20 7.90
C ILE A 312 -6.70 -6.03 6.63
N PHE A 313 -6.52 -5.46 5.45
CA PHE A 313 -6.69 -6.18 4.20
C PHE A 313 -5.61 -7.26 3.99
N GLN A 314 -4.36 -6.97 4.35
CA GLN A 314 -3.23 -7.88 4.12
C GLN A 314 -3.05 -8.93 5.22
N ASP A 315 -3.04 -8.48 6.47
CA ASP A 315 -2.65 -9.28 7.64
C ASP A 315 -3.84 -9.61 8.55
N GLY A 316 -5.00 -8.98 8.31
CA GLY A 316 -6.14 -9.02 9.21
C GLY A 316 -6.04 -8.00 10.35
N PHE A 317 -7.01 -8.05 11.26
CA PHE A 317 -7.09 -7.09 12.37
C PHE A 317 -6.02 -7.34 13.44
N ARG A 318 -5.43 -6.26 13.95
CA ARG A 318 -4.48 -6.29 15.08
C ARG A 318 -5.18 -5.96 16.41
N PRO A 319 -4.72 -6.50 17.55
CA PRO A 319 -5.23 -6.13 18.87
C PRO A 319 -5.05 -4.62 19.15
N ALA A 320 -6.02 -4.02 19.84
CA ALA A 320 -5.96 -2.61 20.21
C ALA A 320 -4.82 -2.32 21.20
N ARG A 321 -4.11 -1.21 20.97
CA ARG A 321 -3.03 -0.72 21.86
C ARG A 321 -3.51 -0.38 23.26
N THR A 322 -4.67 0.26 23.36
CA THR A 322 -5.30 0.60 24.63
C THR A 322 -6.57 -0.21 24.78
N ALA A 323 -6.61 -1.04 25.81
CA ALA A 323 -7.63 -2.05 26.00
C ALA A 323 -8.35 -1.85 27.34
N ALA A 324 -9.56 -1.28 27.31
CA ALA A 324 -10.38 -1.12 28.51
C ALA A 324 -11.01 -2.44 28.99
N TYR A 325 -11.25 -3.38 28.08
CA TYR A 325 -11.93 -4.66 28.32
C TYR A 325 -11.06 -5.87 27.98
N GLY A 326 -9.73 -5.68 27.98
CA GLY A 326 -8.75 -6.71 27.64
C GLY A 326 -8.25 -6.63 26.19
N PRO A 327 -7.13 -7.31 25.90
CA PRO A 327 -6.48 -7.26 24.59
C PRO A 327 -7.38 -7.89 23.52
N GLY A 328 -7.56 -7.20 22.40
CA GLY A 328 -8.39 -7.69 21.30
C GLY A 328 -8.77 -6.61 20.29
N VAL A 329 -9.57 -6.97 19.30
CA VAL A 329 -10.07 -6.05 18.26
C VAL A 329 -11.42 -5.50 18.72
N TYR A 330 -11.49 -4.18 18.87
CA TYR A 330 -12.70 -3.51 19.35
C TYR A 330 -13.59 -3.20 18.16
N CYS A 331 -14.82 -3.67 18.20
CA CYS A 331 -15.82 -3.40 17.19
C CYS A 331 -17.17 -3.15 17.87
N SER A 332 -18.06 -2.45 17.18
CA SER A 332 -19.39 -2.14 17.69
C SER A 332 -20.46 -2.62 16.71
N PRO A 333 -21.54 -3.28 17.15
CA PRO A 333 -22.68 -3.57 16.29
C PRO A 333 -23.56 -2.34 16.02
N ASN A 334 -23.24 -1.19 16.65
CA ASN A 334 -23.92 0.09 16.46
C ASN A 334 -22.91 1.15 15.93
N PRO A 335 -23.16 1.73 14.75
CA PRO A 335 -22.23 2.62 14.06
C PRO A 335 -22.08 3.99 14.74
N VAL A 336 -23.05 4.42 15.55
CA VAL A 336 -22.99 5.69 16.30
C VAL A 336 -21.73 5.76 17.16
N TRP A 337 -21.32 4.64 17.75
CA TRP A 337 -20.10 4.53 18.54
C TRP A 337 -18.81 4.86 17.77
N LEU A 338 -18.80 4.71 16.45
CA LEU A 338 -17.66 5.08 15.60
C LEU A 338 -17.75 6.51 15.08
N GLU A 339 -18.96 7.03 14.92
CA GLU A 339 -19.21 8.35 14.35
C GLU A 339 -19.02 9.50 15.33
N ASP A 340 -19.46 9.30 16.58
CA ASP A 340 -19.36 10.28 17.66
C ASP A 340 -17.97 10.30 18.31
N SER A 341 -17.17 9.29 18.00
CA SER A 341 -15.82 9.08 18.51
C SER A 341 -14.77 9.41 17.44
N ARG A 342 -13.50 9.47 17.86
CA ARG A 342 -12.34 9.72 16.99
C ARG A 342 -12.03 8.54 16.05
N TYR A 343 -12.95 7.59 15.83
CA TYR A 343 -12.68 6.33 15.13
C TYR A 343 -13.03 6.36 13.64
N ALA A 344 -13.73 7.37 13.12
CA ALA A 344 -13.93 7.57 11.68
C ALA A 344 -13.10 8.76 11.16
N GLY A 345 -12.38 8.55 10.05
CA GLY A 345 -11.69 9.63 9.32
C GLY A 345 -12.67 10.65 8.75
N LYS A 346 -12.19 11.81 8.30
CA LYS A 346 -13.05 12.82 7.64
C LYS A 346 -12.32 13.47 6.48
N VAL A 347 -13.02 13.62 5.35
CA VAL A 347 -12.50 14.24 4.12
C VAL A 347 -13.51 15.24 3.60
N GLU A 348 -13.06 16.44 3.21
CA GLU A 348 -13.91 17.44 2.57
C GLU A 348 -13.63 17.50 1.06
N LEU A 349 -14.68 17.45 0.25
CA LEU A 349 -14.62 17.63 -1.20
C LEU A 349 -15.51 18.79 -1.66
N ASP A 350 -15.04 19.49 -2.69
CA ASP A 350 -15.85 20.43 -3.46
C ASP A 350 -16.70 19.65 -4.49
N THR A 351 -17.99 19.50 -4.23
CA THR A 351 -18.92 18.77 -5.11
C THR A 351 -19.67 19.72 -6.05
N ALA A 352 -20.41 19.17 -7.01
CA ALA A 352 -21.29 19.97 -7.89
C ALA A 352 -22.37 20.74 -7.10
N GLN A 353 -22.71 20.29 -5.89
CA GLN A 353 -23.72 20.86 -5.00
C GLN A 353 -23.09 21.69 -3.86
N GLY A 354 -21.78 21.97 -3.94
CA GLY A 354 -21.04 22.69 -2.90
C GLY A 354 -20.14 21.77 -2.06
N LYS A 355 -19.56 22.32 -1.00
CA LYS A 355 -18.67 21.56 -0.12
C LYS A 355 -19.42 20.50 0.66
N LYS A 356 -18.89 19.28 0.67
CA LYS A 356 -19.43 18.16 1.45
C LYS A 356 -18.31 17.44 2.21
N LYS A 357 -18.62 17.05 3.46
CA LYS A 357 -17.74 16.22 4.29
C LYS A 357 -18.18 14.77 4.22
N PHE A 358 -17.20 13.90 3.98
CA PHE A 358 -17.30 12.45 3.97
C PHE A 358 -16.62 11.93 5.24
N LYS A 359 -17.14 10.83 5.77
CA LYS A 359 -16.55 10.09 6.89
C LYS A 359 -16.02 8.76 6.38
#